data_AF-A0A850C6P6-F1
#
_entry.id   AF-A0A850C6P6-F1
#
_cell.length_a   1.000
_cell.length_b   1.000
_cell.length_c   1.000
_cell.angle_alpha   90.00
_cell.angle_beta   90.00
_cell.angle_gamma   90.00
#
_symmetry.space_group_name_H-M   'P 1'
#
loop_
_entity.id
_entity.type
_entity.pdbx_description
1 polymer ?
#
loop_
_entity_poly.entity_id
_entity_poly.type
_entity_poly.pdbx_seq_one_letter_code
_entity_poly.pdbx_strand_id
1 'polypeptide(L)'
;MSQQPSSSTFFDNDQSVPEFPVQLRGYDRHQVDDFIQKNIAKLTQTEQQRTEAEQRMTDAQRRLRQAEQRIQGLEQRLAEQQKQLEENTRPTLSGLGTRVEQILRLAEEQANEHRAEAKRETEGILSAARLESREITDAARGEAGSLKQNAEREANALRTQVEREVAELRTNARRECETLRADAERETKQLRTATGHEVAELKASVEREVATLRATADREITQLRAKAAREAEEKRAEAAKLFAEAKEKRDKDLQALDLELAERKEKAEREESERHTRAVAETQKLVSDAENRARDAEERAKAAETRGEEKRTEADKYAEDTTTKAKKDANKLVTDAKSEAERLLADAKSDAERVTKEAETKVSELTAKRDQVQETLRNLSGLVSGALGGALGQQDGDK
;
A
#
# COMPACT_ATOMS: atom_id res chain seq x y z
N MET A 1 2.82 -119.60 -4.24
CA MET A 1 2.62 -118.24 -4.75
C MET A 1 3.97 -117.68 -5.14
N SER A 2 4.10 -117.16 -6.36
CA SER A 2 5.36 -116.64 -6.89
C SER A 2 5.57 -115.20 -6.43
N GLN A 3 6.79 -114.86 -6.00
CA GLN A 3 7.29 -113.49 -6.01
C GLN A 3 8.66 -113.47 -6.66
N GLN A 4 8.70 -113.01 -7.91
CA GLN A 4 9.93 -112.57 -8.55
C GLN A 4 10.26 -111.18 -7.99
N PRO A 5 11.47 -110.91 -7.47
CA PRO A 5 11.96 -109.55 -7.34
C PRO A 5 12.37 -109.03 -8.72
N SER A 6 11.71 -107.93 -9.11
CA SER A 6 11.77 -107.26 -10.40
C SER A 6 13.17 -106.97 -10.93
N SER A 7 13.39 -107.30 -12.21
CA SER A 7 14.52 -106.82 -13.01
C SER A 7 14.28 -105.38 -13.47
N SER A 8 14.96 -104.39 -12.87
CA SER A 8 15.09 -103.01 -13.38
C SER A 8 16.23 -102.25 -12.70
N THR A 9 16.71 -101.17 -13.32
CA THR A 9 17.72 -100.20 -12.79
C THR A 9 19.11 -100.76 -12.44
N PHE A 10 19.76 -101.45 -13.38
CA PHE A 10 21.23 -101.67 -13.36
C PHE A 10 21.98 -101.00 -14.54
N PHE A 11 21.27 -100.60 -15.60
CA PHE A 11 21.84 -99.96 -16.80
C PHE A 11 21.34 -98.53 -17.01
N ASP A 12 21.10 -97.79 -15.93
CA ASP A 12 20.94 -96.33 -16.02
C ASP A 12 22.34 -95.69 -15.92
N ASN A 13 23.09 -95.82 -17.01
CA ASN A 13 24.46 -95.36 -17.10
C ASN A 13 24.45 -93.89 -17.53
N ASP A 14 24.43 -93.00 -16.55
CA ASP A 14 24.50 -91.54 -16.71
C ASP A 14 25.85 -91.13 -17.33
N GLN A 15 25.99 -91.36 -18.64
CA GLN A 15 27.10 -90.87 -19.47
C GLN A 15 26.88 -89.39 -19.84
N SER A 16 26.56 -88.57 -18.84
CA SER A 16 26.76 -87.13 -18.93
C SER A 16 28.28 -86.87 -19.03
N VAL A 17 28.74 -86.54 -20.24
CA VAL A 17 30.08 -85.99 -20.42
C VAL A 17 30.14 -84.69 -19.60
N PRO A 18 31.07 -84.55 -18.64
CA PRO A 18 31.10 -83.36 -17.79
C PRO A 18 31.44 -82.14 -18.64
N GLU A 19 30.53 -81.16 -18.67
CA GLU A 19 30.75 -79.90 -19.38
C GLU A 19 31.59 -78.96 -18.51
N PHE A 20 32.91 -78.94 -18.78
CA PHE A 20 33.84 -78.06 -18.07
C PHE A 20 33.81 -76.65 -18.64
N PRO A 21 33.71 -75.59 -17.81
CA PRO A 21 33.79 -74.20 -18.27
C PRO A 21 35.12 -73.90 -18.96
N VAL A 22 35.05 -73.28 -20.15
CA VAL A 22 36.21 -72.91 -20.96
C VAL A 22 36.59 -71.44 -20.69
N GLN A 23 37.78 -71.22 -20.17
CA GLN A 23 38.42 -69.90 -20.07
C GLN A 23 39.24 -69.60 -21.34
N LEU A 24 39.75 -68.37 -21.47
CA LEU A 24 40.37 -67.84 -22.71
C LEU A 24 41.55 -68.65 -23.32
N ARG A 25 42.06 -69.67 -22.62
CA ARG A 25 43.08 -70.62 -23.11
C ARG A 25 42.84 -72.08 -22.69
N GLY A 26 41.58 -72.49 -22.52
CA GLY A 26 41.20 -73.89 -22.24
C GLY A 26 40.34 -74.06 -20.98
N TYR A 27 40.16 -75.30 -20.54
CA TYR A 27 39.34 -75.65 -19.38
C TYR A 27 39.94 -75.13 -18.06
N ASP A 28 39.07 -74.84 -17.08
CA ASP A 28 39.49 -74.48 -15.73
C ASP A 28 40.21 -75.65 -15.05
N ARG A 29 41.50 -75.46 -14.73
CA ARG A 29 42.36 -76.52 -14.19
C ARG A 29 41.89 -77.03 -12.84
N HIS A 30 41.33 -76.16 -11.98
CA HIS A 30 40.89 -76.58 -10.64
C HIS A 30 39.67 -77.51 -10.72
N GLN A 31 38.69 -77.21 -11.58
CA GLN A 31 37.52 -78.10 -11.75
C GLN A 31 37.88 -79.44 -12.39
N VAL A 32 38.85 -79.45 -13.32
CA VAL A 32 39.36 -80.69 -13.92
C VAL A 32 40.13 -81.52 -12.88
N ASP A 33 40.98 -80.89 -12.06
CA ASP A 33 41.71 -81.57 -10.97
C ASP A 33 40.74 -82.16 -9.93
N ASP A 34 39.71 -81.41 -9.50
CA ASP A 34 38.68 -81.88 -8.55
C ASP A 34 37.85 -83.03 -9.15
N PHE A 35 37.49 -82.96 -10.44
CA PHE A 35 36.78 -84.05 -11.12
C PHE A 35 37.64 -85.30 -11.25
N ILE A 36 38.94 -85.15 -11.56
CA ILE A 36 39.89 -86.27 -11.60
C ILE A 36 40.05 -86.88 -10.21
N GLN A 37 40.20 -86.09 -9.15
CA GLN A 37 40.25 -86.60 -7.77
C GLN A 37 38.98 -87.37 -7.40
N LYS A 38 37.80 -86.84 -7.74
CA LYS A 38 36.51 -87.51 -7.50
C LYS A 38 36.40 -88.85 -8.25
N ASN A 39 36.93 -88.94 -9.48
CA ASN A 39 36.96 -90.20 -10.22
C ASN A 39 38.00 -91.17 -9.68
N ILE A 40 39.19 -90.72 -9.25
CA ILE A 40 40.19 -91.58 -8.58
C ILE A 40 39.63 -92.15 -7.27
N ALA A 41 38.92 -91.34 -6.48
CA ALA A 41 38.22 -91.79 -5.28
C ALA A 41 37.12 -92.82 -5.60
N LYS A 42 36.34 -92.60 -6.67
CA LYS A 42 35.33 -93.56 -7.13
C LYS A 42 35.96 -94.87 -7.64
N LEU A 43 37.08 -94.79 -8.37
CA LEU A 43 37.79 -95.94 -8.91
C LEU A 43 38.36 -96.81 -7.77
N THR A 44 39.07 -96.20 -6.83
CA THR A 44 39.64 -96.90 -5.66
C THR A 44 38.54 -97.51 -4.77
N GLN A 45 37.39 -96.83 -4.61
CA GLN A 45 36.23 -97.40 -3.94
C GLN A 45 35.67 -98.64 -4.68
N THR A 46 35.59 -98.62 -6.02
CA THR A 46 35.15 -99.80 -6.79
C THR A 46 36.17 -100.94 -6.76
N GLU A 47 37.47 -100.66 -6.71
CA GLU A 47 38.53 -101.68 -6.57
C GLU A 47 38.49 -102.36 -5.19
N GLN A 48 38.22 -101.59 -4.12
CA GLN A 48 37.98 -102.14 -2.77
C GLN A 48 36.75 -103.05 -2.75
N GLN A 49 35.63 -102.60 -3.33
CA GLN A 49 34.43 -103.44 -3.45
C GLN A 49 34.66 -104.73 -4.26
N ARG A 50 35.47 -104.66 -5.34
CA ARG A 50 35.81 -105.84 -6.15
C ARG A 50 36.66 -106.84 -5.37
N THR A 51 37.67 -106.37 -4.64
CA THR A 51 38.55 -107.23 -3.85
C THR A 51 37.83 -107.88 -2.65
N GLU A 52 36.90 -107.17 -1.99
CA GLU A 52 36.01 -107.78 -1.00
C GLU A 52 35.12 -108.89 -1.61
N ALA A 53 34.58 -108.67 -2.80
CA ALA A 53 33.75 -109.67 -3.49
C ALA A 53 34.54 -110.92 -3.90
N GLU A 54 35.77 -110.74 -4.40
CA GLU A 54 36.69 -111.84 -4.72
C GLU A 54 37.05 -112.69 -3.49
N GLN A 55 37.27 -112.05 -2.33
CA GLN A 55 37.50 -112.76 -1.06
C GLN A 55 36.28 -113.58 -0.63
N ARG A 56 35.08 -112.98 -0.63
CA ARG A 56 33.82 -113.68 -0.29
C ARG A 56 33.56 -114.88 -1.21
N MET A 57 33.86 -114.76 -2.50
CA MET A 57 33.73 -115.86 -3.47
C MET A 57 34.72 -117.00 -3.18
N THR A 58 35.97 -116.67 -2.83
CA THR A 58 37.02 -117.64 -2.52
C THR A 58 36.69 -118.46 -1.27
N ASP A 59 36.16 -117.81 -0.23
CA ASP A 59 35.71 -118.49 1.01
C ASP A 59 34.50 -119.41 0.75
N ALA A 60 33.55 -118.99 -0.09
CA ALA A 60 32.41 -119.83 -0.48
C ALA A 60 32.88 -121.10 -1.22
N GLN A 61 33.82 -120.98 -2.15
CA GLN A 61 34.42 -122.12 -2.86
C GLN A 61 35.15 -123.08 -1.90
N ARG A 62 35.85 -122.56 -0.88
CA ARG A 62 36.52 -123.39 0.12
C ARG A 62 35.53 -124.21 0.95
N ARG A 63 34.40 -123.61 1.35
CA ARG A 63 33.32 -124.31 2.09
C ARG A 63 32.67 -125.41 1.26
N LEU A 64 32.47 -125.19 -0.04
CA LEU A 64 31.88 -126.20 -0.93
C LEU A 64 32.75 -127.47 -1.00
N ARG A 65 34.06 -127.33 -1.24
CA ARG A 65 35.00 -128.47 -1.29
C ARG A 65 35.05 -129.29 0.00
N GLN A 66 34.90 -128.64 1.17
CA GLN A 66 34.83 -129.33 2.46
C GLN A 66 33.53 -130.13 2.64
N ALA A 67 32.42 -129.68 2.06
CA ALA A 67 31.16 -130.43 2.06
C ALA A 67 31.24 -131.65 1.12
N GLU A 68 31.81 -131.49 -0.08
CA GLU A 68 32.01 -132.59 -1.04
C GLU A 68 32.86 -133.73 -0.46
N GLN A 69 33.98 -133.40 0.21
CA GLN A 69 34.82 -134.38 0.90
C GLN A 69 34.09 -135.14 2.03
N ARG A 70 33.18 -134.46 2.74
CA ARG A 70 32.35 -135.10 3.79
C ARG A 70 31.35 -136.09 3.20
N ILE A 71 30.76 -135.79 2.06
CA ILE A 71 29.79 -136.67 1.39
C ILE A 71 30.49 -137.96 0.93
N GLN A 72 31.63 -137.86 0.22
CA GLN A 72 32.41 -139.04 -0.21
C GLN A 72 32.83 -139.94 0.96
N GLY A 73 33.22 -139.35 2.09
CA GLY A 73 33.56 -140.11 3.30
C GLY A 73 32.38 -140.83 3.97
N LEU A 74 31.15 -140.38 3.75
CA LEU A 74 29.93 -141.07 4.21
C LEU A 74 29.52 -142.20 3.26
N GLU A 75 29.64 -141.97 1.95
CA GLU A 75 29.35 -142.98 0.91
C GLU A 75 30.26 -144.22 1.04
N GLN A 76 31.56 -144.02 1.29
CA GLN A 76 32.50 -145.13 1.52
C GLN A 76 32.11 -145.99 2.74
N ARG A 77 31.69 -145.35 3.85
CA ARG A 77 31.25 -146.06 5.06
C ARG A 77 29.96 -146.85 4.85
N LEU A 78 29.03 -146.33 4.06
CA LEU A 78 27.81 -147.05 3.67
C LEU A 78 28.14 -148.30 2.85
N ALA A 79 29.08 -148.20 1.90
CA ALA A 79 29.52 -149.34 1.10
C ALA A 79 30.23 -150.43 1.94
N GLU A 80 31.07 -150.05 2.91
CA GLU A 80 31.67 -151.01 3.85
C GLU A 80 30.62 -151.71 4.73
N GLN A 81 29.64 -150.98 5.25
CA GLN A 81 28.56 -151.57 6.07
C GLN A 81 27.67 -152.52 5.27
N GLN A 82 27.34 -152.21 4.02
CA GLN A 82 26.59 -153.13 3.15
C GLN A 82 27.34 -154.43 2.91
N LYS A 83 28.66 -154.36 2.69
CA LYS A 83 29.49 -155.55 2.46
C LYS A 83 29.58 -156.47 3.68
N GLN A 84 29.64 -155.89 4.89
CA GLN A 84 29.61 -156.65 6.15
C GLN A 84 28.27 -157.37 6.39
N LEU A 85 27.16 -156.84 5.87
CA LEU A 85 25.84 -157.48 5.95
C LEU A 85 25.73 -158.70 5.00
N GLU A 86 26.30 -158.62 3.80
CA GLU A 86 26.28 -159.73 2.84
C GLU A 86 27.12 -160.93 3.32
N GLU A 87 28.31 -160.68 3.90
CA GLU A 87 29.21 -161.73 4.40
C GLU A 87 28.65 -162.51 5.60
N ASN A 88 27.75 -161.91 6.39
CA ASN A 88 27.18 -162.53 7.59
C ASN A 88 25.97 -163.46 7.32
N THR A 89 25.50 -163.55 6.08
CA THR A 89 24.19 -164.17 5.75
C THR A 89 24.30 -165.60 5.19
N ARG A 90 25.28 -166.40 5.62
CA ARG A 90 25.36 -167.85 5.32
C ARG A 90 25.91 -168.70 6.48
N PRO A 91 25.03 -169.39 7.21
CA PRO A 91 25.19 -170.85 7.31
C PRO A 91 23.87 -171.63 7.18
N THR A 92 23.91 -172.76 6.45
CA THR A 92 22.79 -173.69 6.32
C THR A 92 22.73 -174.68 7.49
N LEU A 93 21.61 -174.71 8.23
CA LEU A 93 21.46 -175.45 9.49
C LEU A 93 20.22 -176.37 9.49
N SER A 94 20.35 -177.54 8.87
CA SER A 94 19.27 -178.55 8.73
C SER A 94 18.89 -179.29 10.04
N GLY A 95 19.25 -178.78 11.21
CA GLY A 95 19.09 -179.47 12.50
C GLY A 95 18.85 -178.60 13.73
N LEU A 96 18.73 -177.27 13.59
CA LEU A 96 18.51 -176.35 14.71
C LEU A 96 17.07 -175.82 14.84
N GLY A 97 16.18 -176.16 13.90
CA GLY A 97 14.87 -175.53 13.68
C GLY A 97 14.06 -175.30 14.96
N THR A 98 13.66 -176.35 15.68
CA THR A 98 12.68 -176.26 16.77
C THR A 98 13.17 -175.51 18.01
N ARG A 99 14.45 -175.63 18.39
CA ARG A 99 14.99 -174.95 19.58
C ARG A 99 15.38 -173.50 19.29
N VAL A 100 15.81 -173.20 18.06
CA VAL A 100 16.00 -171.81 17.61
C VAL A 100 14.65 -171.12 17.44
N GLU A 101 13.63 -171.80 16.91
CA GLU A 101 12.26 -171.28 16.82
C GLU A 101 11.69 -170.91 18.19
N GLN A 102 11.89 -171.72 19.23
CA GLN A 102 11.50 -171.36 20.60
C GLN A 102 12.26 -170.13 21.15
N ILE A 103 13.58 -170.04 20.93
CA ILE A 103 14.38 -168.89 21.40
C ILE A 103 14.01 -167.63 20.62
N LEU A 104 13.83 -167.72 19.31
CA LEU A 104 13.40 -166.61 18.46
C LEU A 104 11.99 -166.15 18.82
N ARG A 105 11.06 -167.07 19.09
CA ARG A 105 9.71 -166.72 19.52
C ARG A 105 9.70 -166.04 20.88
N LEU A 106 10.49 -166.52 21.85
CA LEU A 106 10.63 -165.87 23.16
C LEU A 106 11.29 -164.49 23.02
N ALA A 107 12.32 -164.36 22.19
CA ALA A 107 13.00 -163.09 21.93
C ALA A 107 12.12 -162.11 21.13
N GLU A 108 11.26 -162.59 20.23
CA GLU A 108 10.27 -161.79 19.51
C GLU A 108 9.15 -161.34 20.45
N GLU A 109 8.68 -162.22 21.35
CA GLU A 109 7.71 -161.87 22.40
C GLU A 109 8.28 -160.81 23.35
N GLN A 110 9.50 -160.99 23.87
CA GLN A 110 10.19 -159.99 24.69
C GLN A 110 10.53 -158.69 23.92
N ALA A 111 10.92 -158.76 22.65
CA ALA A 111 11.15 -157.57 21.83
C ALA A 111 9.84 -156.82 21.55
N ASN A 112 8.72 -157.52 21.39
CA ASN A 112 7.41 -156.92 21.24
C ASN A 112 6.89 -156.34 22.57
N GLU A 113 7.18 -157.00 23.71
CA GLU A 113 6.90 -156.49 25.05
C GLU A 113 7.69 -155.19 25.33
N HIS A 114 9.02 -155.20 25.18
CA HIS A 114 9.84 -153.98 25.32
C HIS A 114 9.47 -152.88 24.32
N ARG A 115 9.05 -153.22 23.09
CA ARG A 115 8.49 -152.24 22.15
C ARG A 115 7.14 -151.68 22.61
N ALA A 116 6.31 -152.47 23.29
CA ALA A 116 5.05 -152.01 23.86
C ALA A 116 5.27 -151.15 25.11
N GLU A 117 6.22 -151.51 25.97
CA GLU A 117 6.67 -150.71 27.12
C GLU A 117 7.24 -149.36 26.66
N ALA A 118 8.23 -149.36 25.75
CA ALA A 118 8.83 -148.13 25.24
C ALA A 118 7.82 -147.24 24.50
N LYS A 119 6.81 -147.82 23.82
CA LYS A 119 5.69 -147.05 23.26
C LYS A 119 4.85 -146.41 24.34
N ARG A 120 4.43 -147.14 25.39
CA ARG A 120 3.66 -146.61 26.52
C ARG A 120 4.43 -145.51 27.26
N GLU A 121 5.74 -145.69 27.47
CA GLU A 121 6.61 -144.68 28.09
C GLU A 121 6.73 -143.43 27.21
N THR A 122 6.96 -143.59 25.90
CA THR A 122 7.01 -142.47 24.94
C THR A 122 5.67 -141.75 24.86
N GLU A 123 4.54 -142.46 24.83
CA GLU A 123 3.19 -141.89 24.88
C GLU A 123 2.94 -141.15 26.19
N GLY A 124 3.42 -141.69 27.32
CA GLY A 124 3.42 -141.03 28.62
C GLY A 124 4.18 -139.72 28.62
N ILE A 125 5.45 -139.73 28.20
CA ILE A 125 6.31 -138.53 28.09
C ILE A 125 5.69 -137.50 27.13
N LEU A 126 5.20 -137.92 25.96
CA LEU A 126 4.53 -137.03 25.01
C LEU A 126 3.23 -136.44 25.58
N SER A 127 2.49 -137.20 26.40
CA SER A 127 1.27 -136.70 27.05
C SER A 127 1.61 -135.66 28.14
N ALA A 128 2.64 -135.91 28.94
CA ALA A 128 3.13 -135.00 29.97
C ALA A 128 3.68 -133.70 29.36
N ALA A 129 4.58 -133.80 28.38
CA ALA A 129 5.14 -132.64 27.69
C ALA A 129 4.07 -131.81 26.96
N ARG A 130 3.01 -132.44 26.43
CA ARG A 130 1.85 -131.73 25.85
C ARG A 130 0.99 -131.05 26.91
N LEU A 131 0.87 -131.60 28.11
CA LEU A 131 0.15 -130.98 29.22
C LEU A 131 0.94 -129.77 29.74
N GLU A 132 2.22 -129.97 30.08
CA GLU A 132 3.13 -128.92 30.53
C GLU A 132 3.23 -127.77 29.51
N SER A 133 3.37 -128.09 28.21
CA SER A 133 3.36 -127.07 27.17
C SER A 133 2.05 -126.28 27.10
N ARG A 134 0.89 -126.92 27.35
CA ARG A 134 -0.40 -126.22 27.40
C ARG A 134 -0.47 -125.30 28.62
N GLU A 135 -0.12 -125.81 29.80
CA GLU A 135 -0.08 -125.06 31.05
C GLU A 135 0.82 -123.82 30.93
N ILE A 136 2.03 -123.96 30.35
CA ILE A 136 2.91 -122.83 30.05
C ILE A 136 2.26 -121.83 29.09
N THR A 137 1.62 -122.29 28.00
CA THR A 137 0.98 -121.37 27.04
C THR A 137 -0.24 -120.65 27.62
N ASP A 138 -1.02 -121.30 28.49
CA ASP A 138 -2.20 -120.71 29.09
C ASP A 138 -1.84 -119.79 30.27
N ALA A 139 -0.79 -120.10 31.04
CA ALA A 139 -0.17 -119.18 32.00
C ALA A 139 0.36 -117.93 31.31
N ALA A 140 1.18 -118.08 30.25
CA ALA A 140 1.72 -116.95 29.49
C ALA A 140 0.62 -116.08 28.84
N ARG A 141 -0.48 -116.70 28.37
CA ARG A 141 -1.67 -115.97 27.89
C ARG A 141 -2.38 -115.21 29.01
N GLY A 142 -2.51 -115.81 30.19
CA GLY A 142 -3.09 -115.17 31.37
C GLY A 142 -2.28 -113.96 31.82
N GLU A 143 -0.96 -114.11 31.93
CA GLU A 143 -0.03 -113.02 32.26
C GLU A 143 -0.06 -111.90 31.21
N ALA A 144 0.02 -112.24 29.92
CA ALA A 144 -0.06 -111.25 28.84
C ALA A 144 -1.43 -110.53 28.81
N GLY A 145 -2.52 -111.24 29.10
CA GLY A 145 -3.86 -110.65 29.23
C GLY A 145 -3.97 -109.69 30.41
N SER A 146 -3.42 -110.07 31.57
CA SER A 146 -3.36 -109.23 32.77
C SER A 146 -2.50 -107.98 32.55
N LEU A 147 -1.29 -108.14 31.99
CA LEU A 147 -0.40 -107.04 31.65
C LEU A 147 -1.05 -106.06 30.67
N LYS A 148 -1.69 -106.57 29.61
CA LYS A 148 -2.44 -105.75 28.66
C LYS A 148 -3.58 -105.00 29.34
N GLN A 149 -4.37 -105.67 30.18
CA GLN A 149 -5.50 -105.03 30.87
C GLN A 149 -5.02 -103.93 31.84
N ASN A 150 -3.90 -104.15 32.54
CA ASN A 150 -3.32 -103.14 33.42
C ASN A 150 -2.78 -101.94 32.62
N ALA A 151 -2.04 -102.17 31.53
CA ALA A 151 -1.57 -101.12 30.65
C ALA A 151 -2.73 -100.30 30.01
N GLU A 152 -3.83 -100.96 29.62
CA GLU A 152 -5.04 -100.28 29.13
C GLU A 152 -5.71 -99.43 30.22
N ARG A 153 -5.77 -99.92 31.47
CA ARG A 153 -6.31 -99.15 32.62
C ARG A 153 -5.43 -97.95 32.94
N GLU A 154 -4.11 -98.13 33.00
CA GLU A 154 -3.14 -97.05 33.26
C GLU A 154 -3.17 -95.99 32.16
N ALA A 155 -3.18 -96.39 30.88
CA ALA A 155 -3.27 -95.47 29.76
C ALA A 155 -4.58 -94.67 29.77
N ASN A 156 -5.71 -95.29 30.12
CA ASN A 156 -7.00 -94.60 30.23
C ASN A 156 -7.05 -93.68 31.47
N ALA A 157 -6.45 -94.08 32.59
CA ALA A 157 -6.33 -93.23 33.78
C ALA A 157 -5.48 -91.98 33.49
N LEU A 158 -4.31 -92.15 32.86
CA LEU A 158 -3.43 -91.06 32.46
C LEU A 158 -4.10 -90.12 31.45
N ARG A 159 -4.81 -90.64 30.44
CA ARG A 159 -5.61 -89.83 29.51
C ARG A 159 -6.66 -89.01 30.25
N THR A 160 -7.43 -89.64 31.13
CA THR A 160 -8.46 -88.96 31.94
C THR A 160 -7.86 -87.86 32.83
N GLN A 161 -6.67 -88.08 33.39
CA GLN A 161 -5.96 -87.09 34.18
C GLN A 161 -5.51 -85.89 33.31
N VAL A 162 -4.82 -86.15 32.20
CA VAL A 162 -4.34 -85.10 31.28
C VAL A 162 -5.52 -84.29 30.70
N GLU A 163 -6.64 -84.94 30.37
CA GLU A 163 -7.85 -84.24 29.91
C GLU A 163 -8.42 -83.29 30.98
N ARG A 164 -8.38 -83.67 32.26
CA ARG A 164 -8.78 -82.80 33.38
C ARG A 164 -7.81 -81.63 33.57
N GLU A 165 -6.51 -81.91 33.62
CA GLU A 165 -5.47 -80.87 33.77
C GLU A 165 -5.52 -79.85 32.63
N VAL A 166 -5.73 -80.30 31.38
CA VAL A 166 -5.91 -79.42 30.22
C VAL A 166 -7.22 -78.63 30.30
N ALA A 167 -8.31 -79.21 30.80
CA ALA A 167 -9.58 -78.49 30.99
C ALA A 167 -9.49 -77.42 32.09
N GLU A 168 -8.80 -77.72 33.20
CA GLU A 168 -8.53 -76.78 34.29
C GLU A 168 -7.62 -75.64 33.81
N LEU A 169 -6.50 -75.95 33.17
CA LEU A 169 -5.58 -74.95 32.60
C LEU A 169 -6.28 -74.05 31.58
N ARG A 170 -7.12 -74.60 30.69
CA ARG A 170 -7.95 -73.81 29.77
C ARG A 170 -8.96 -72.91 30.48
N THR A 171 -9.51 -73.35 31.60
CA THR A 171 -10.48 -72.58 32.38
C THR A 171 -9.80 -71.43 33.14
N ASN A 172 -8.63 -71.69 33.72
CA ASN A 172 -7.83 -70.69 34.42
C ASN A 172 -7.30 -69.62 33.45
N ALA A 173 -6.69 -70.03 32.33
CA ALA A 173 -6.22 -69.10 31.29
C ALA A 173 -7.36 -68.22 30.73
N ARG A 174 -8.57 -68.76 30.55
CA ARG A 174 -9.74 -67.96 30.15
C ARG A 174 -10.11 -66.91 31.18
N ARG A 175 -10.18 -67.28 32.47
CA ARG A 175 -10.49 -66.35 33.57
C ARG A 175 -9.43 -65.26 33.73
N GLU A 176 -8.15 -65.61 33.58
CA GLU A 176 -7.04 -64.66 33.59
C GLU A 176 -7.16 -63.67 32.42
N CYS A 177 -7.38 -64.16 31.19
CA CYS A 177 -7.60 -63.28 30.03
C CYS A 177 -8.85 -62.39 30.18
N GLU A 178 -9.94 -62.90 30.74
CA GLU A 178 -11.16 -62.13 30.99
C GLU A 178 -10.94 -61.03 32.05
N THR A 179 -10.18 -61.34 33.12
CA THR A 179 -9.83 -60.40 34.18
C THR A 179 -8.91 -59.30 33.64
N LEU A 180 -7.82 -59.67 32.95
CA LEU A 180 -6.89 -58.72 32.32
C LEU A 180 -7.59 -57.81 31.30
N ARG A 181 -8.56 -58.35 30.53
CA ARG A 181 -9.36 -57.52 29.61
C ARG A 181 -10.27 -56.55 30.38
N ALA A 182 -10.93 -57.00 31.45
CA ALA A 182 -11.80 -56.15 32.26
C ALA A 182 -11.02 -55.01 32.95
N ASP A 183 -9.81 -55.30 33.47
CA ASP A 183 -8.93 -54.31 34.07
C ASP A 183 -8.42 -53.30 33.04
N ALA A 184 -7.94 -53.76 31.87
CA ALA A 184 -7.54 -52.87 30.78
C ALA A 184 -8.70 -52.00 30.26
N GLU A 185 -9.91 -52.55 30.16
CA GLU A 185 -11.12 -51.77 29.83
C GLU A 185 -11.47 -50.74 30.90
N ARG A 186 -11.24 -51.05 32.18
CA ARG A 186 -11.48 -50.12 33.30
C ARG A 186 -10.45 -49.00 33.31
N GLU A 187 -9.17 -49.33 33.20
CA GLU A 187 -8.06 -48.37 33.17
C GLU A 187 -8.19 -47.43 31.97
N THR A 188 -8.45 -47.96 30.76
CA THR A 188 -8.66 -47.12 29.57
C THR A 188 -9.89 -46.21 29.68
N LYS A 189 -10.98 -46.65 30.34
CA LYS A 189 -12.13 -45.78 30.66
C LYS A 189 -11.74 -44.71 31.68
N GLN A 190 -10.99 -45.04 32.73
CA GLN A 190 -10.52 -44.07 33.73
C GLN A 190 -9.58 -43.02 33.11
N LEU A 191 -8.59 -43.43 32.32
CA LEU A 191 -7.67 -42.54 31.60
C LEU A 191 -8.41 -41.62 30.63
N ARG A 192 -9.40 -42.12 29.88
CA ARG A 192 -10.25 -41.30 28.99
C ARG A 192 -11.09 -40.28 29.76
N THR A 193 -11.60 -40.63 30.93
CA THR A 193 -12.36 -39.71 31.79
C THR A 193 -11.45 -38.64 32.39
N ALA A 194 -10.30 -39.02 32.95
CA ALA A 194 -9.32 -38.09 33.52
C ALA A 194 -8.80 -37.10 32.48
N THR A 195 -8.29 -37.59 31.34
CA THR A 195 -7.84 -36.73 30.22
C THR A 195 -8.98 -35.87 29.65
N GLY A 196 -10.22 -36.38 29.63
CA GLY A 196 -11.40 -35.59 29.27
C GLY A 196 -11.66 -34.41 30.22
N HIS A 197 -11.50 -34.62 31.53
CA HIS A 197 -11.59 -33.55 32.54
C HIS A 197 -10.43 -32.56 32.43
N GLU A 198 -9.19 -33.02 32.35
CA GLU A 198 -8.00 -32.15 32.19
C GLU A 198 -8.10 -31.25 30.95
N VAL A 199 -8.54 -31.81 29.81
CA VAL A 199 -8.77 -31.03 28.58
C VAL A 199 -9.91 -30.02 28.73
N ALA A 200 -10.97 -30.36 29.47
CA ALA A 200 -12.08 -29.43 29.75
C ALA A 200 -11.65 -28.29 30.70
N GLU A 201 -10.89 -28.60 31.74
CA GLU A 201 -10.34 -27.61 32.68
C GLU A 201 -9.35 -26.67 32.00
N LEU A 202 -8.42 -27.21 31.20
CA LEU A 202 -7.47 -26.41 30.44
C LEU A 202 -8.17 -25.47 29.44
N LYS A 203 -9.17 -25.98 28.71
CA LYS A 203 -10.00 -25.13 27.83
C LYS A 203 -10.71 -24.03 28.60
N ALA A 204 -11.32 -24.35 29.73
CA ALA A 204 -12.01 -23.37 30.56
C ALA A 204 -11.04 -22.32 31.16
N SER A 205 -9.79 -22.67 31.47
CA SER A 205 -8.76 -21.70 31.88
C SER A 205 -8.41 -20.76 30.73
N VAL A 206 -8.07 -21.33 29.56
CA VAL A 206 -7.71 -20.55 28.37
C VAL A 206 -8.85 -19.63 27.91
N GLU A 207 -10.10 -20.09 27.95
CA GLU A 207 -11.28 -19.26 27.63
C GLU A 207 -11.43 -18.09 28.61
N ARG A 208 -11.19 -18.30 29.90
CA ARG A 208 -11.19 -17.21 30.91
C ARG A 208 -10.04 -16.24 30.70
N GLU A 209 -8.83 -16.73 30.43
CA GLU A 209 -7.64 -15.90 30.16
C GLU A 209 -7.81 -15.07 28.88
N VAL A 210 -8.36 -15.65 27.81
CA VAL A 210 -8.69 -14.91 26.58
C VAL A 210 -9.78 -13.86 26.85
N ALA A 211 -10.78 -14.17 27.69
CA ALA A 211 -11.81 -13.21 28.07
C ALA A 211 -11.25 -12.04 28.92
N THR A 212 -10.36 -12.30 29.88
CA THR A 212 -9.73 -11.23 30.68
C THR A 212 -8.77 -10.38 29.87
N LEU A 213 -7.99 -10.98 28.95
CA LEU A 213 -7.12 -10.26 28.02
C LEU A 213 -7.93 -9.35 27.08
N ARG A 214 -9.02 -9.85 26.49
CA ARG A 214 -9.93 -9.05 25.65
C ARG A 214 -10.54 -7.88 26.44
N ALA A 215 -11.10 -8.15 27.62
CA ALA A 215 -11.68 -7.11 28.47
C ALA A 215 -10.65 -6.07 28.93
N THR A 216 -9.37 -6.43 29.05
CA THR A 216 -8.27 -5.50 29.37
C THR A 216 -7.93 -4.65 28.15
N ALA A 217 -7.72 -5.27 26.98
CA ALA A 217 -7.45 -4.57 25.73
C ALA A 217 -8.58 -3.59 25.34
N ASP A 218 -9.86 -3.98 25.49
CA ASP A 218 -11.00 -3.11 25.21
C ASP A 218 -11.04 -1.88 26.14
N ARG A 219 -10.66 -2.05 27.42
CA ARG A 219 -10.52 -0.93 28.37
C ARG A 219 -9.36 -0.02 27.98
N GLU A 220 -8.20 -0.57 27.64
CA GLU A 220 -7.03 0.20 27.21
C GLU A 220 -7.32 0.99 25.92
N ILE A 221 -7.93 0.36 24.90
CA ILE A 221 -8.35 1.03 23.67
C ILE A 221 -9.35 2.16 23.97
N THR A 222 -10.29 1.93 24.89
CA THR A 222 -11.26 2.97 25.30
C THR A 222 -10.58 4.13 26.03
N GLN A 223 -9.63 3.85 26.93
CA GLN A 223 -8.86 4.87 27.63
C GLN A 223 -7.95 5.67 26.68
N LEU A 224 -7.27 5.01 25.75
CA LEU A 224 -6.44 5.66 24.72
C LEU A 224 -7.28 6.54 23.80
N ARG A 225 -8.45 6.08 23.35
CA ARG A 225 -9.40 6.90 22.58
C ARG A 225 -9.90 8.11 23.36
N ALA A 226 -10.25 7.93 24.64
CA ALA A 226 -10.68 9.03 25.50
C ALA A 226 -9.57 10.06 25.75
N LYS A 227 -8.32 9.61 25.94
CA LYS A 227 -7.14 10.47 26.08
C LYS A 227 -6.87 11.25 24.78
N ALA A 228 -6.80 10.57 23.64
CA ALA A 228 -6.59 11.20 22.33
C ALA A 228 -7.71 12.19 21.98
N ALA A 229 -8.96 11.91 22.34
CA ALA A 229 -10.08 12.84 22.16
C ALA A 229 -9.95 14.10 23.02
N ARG A 230 -9.48 13.98 24.28
CA ARG A 230 -9.20 15.13 25.16
C ARG A 230 -8.04 15.96 24.63
N GLU A 231 -6.91 15.34 24.27
CA GLU A 231 -5.75 16.03 23.71
C GLU A 231 -6.11 16.75 22.40
N ALA A 232 -6.91 16.13 21.53
CA ALA A 232 -7.40 16.78 20.32
C ALA A 232 -8.30 18.00 20.62
N GLU A 233 -9.15 17.92 21.65
CA GLU A 233 -10.04 19.02 22.03
C GLU A 233 -9.29 20.16 22.74
N GLU A 234 -8.32 19.84 23.59
CA GLU A 234 -7.37 20.80 24.18
C GLU A 234 -6.63 21.57 23.08
N LYS A 235 -6.09 20.87 22.06
CA LYS A 235 -5.40 21.51 20.93
C LYS A 235 -6.35 22.34 20.05
N ARG A 236 -7.61 21.94 19.88
CA ARG A 236 -8.62 22.79 19.23
C ARG A 236 -8.94 24.04 20.03
N ALA A 237 -9.07 23.92 21.36
CA ALA A 237 -9.34 25.05 22.24
C ALA A 237 -8.17 26.04 22.28
N GLU A 238 -6.93 25.55 22.33
CA GLU A 238 -5.72 26.38 22.16
C GLU A 238 -5.71 27.11 20.81
N ALA A 239 -5.94 26.40 19.71
CA ALA A 239 -5.99 27.00 18.37
C ALA A 239 -7.11 28.04 18.24
N ALA A 240 -8.29 27.77 18.82
CA ALA A 240 -9.41 28.71 18.83
C ALA A 240 -9.12 29.98 19.64
N LYS A 241 -8.41 29.86 20.78
CA LYS A 241 -7.94 31.02 21.57
C LYS A 241 -6.94 31.85 20.77
N LEU A 242 -5.90 31.23 20.21
CA LEU A 242 -4.90 31.93 19.39
C LEU A 242 -5.54 32.62 18.18
N PHE A 243 -6.55 32.01 17.55
CA PHE A 243 -7.30 32.64 16.45
C PHE A 243 -8.16 33.82 16.92
N ALA A 244 -8.79 33.73 18.09
CA ALA A 244 -9.55 34.83 18.68
C ALA A 244 -8.64 36.01 19.07
N GLU A 245 -7.51 35.74 19.72
CA GLU A 245 -6.49 36.74 20.07
C GLU A 245 -5.89 37.41 18.82
N ALA A 246 -5.56 36.63 17.78
CA ALA A 246 -5.08 37.17 16.51
C ALA A 246 -6.12 38.05 15.82
N LYS A 247 -7.40 37.66 15.87
CA LYS A 247 -8.51 38.46 15.34
C LYS A 247 -8.72 39.75 16.14
N GLU A 248 -8.74 39.68 17.47
CA GLU A 248 -8.86 40.87 18.33
C GLU A 248 -7.71 41.84 18.10
N LYS A 249 -6.48 41.33 17.98
CA LYS A 249 -5.32 42.16 17.64
C LYS A 249 -5.48 42.82 16.27
N ARG A 250 -5.85 42.05 15.23
CA ARG A 250 -6.12 42.59 13.88
C ARG A 250 -7.19 43.68 13.92
N ASP A 251 -8.27 43.48 14.67
CA ASP A 251 -9.38 44.42 14.74
C ASP A 251 -8.97 45.70 15.50
N LYS A 252 -8.10 45.62 16.51
CA LYS A 252 -7.45 46.79 17.15
C LYS A 252 -6.47 47.51 16.22
N ASP A 253 -5.63 46.77 15.49
CA ASP A 253 -4.66 47.32 14.54
C ASP A 253 -5.39 48.08 13.40
N LEU A 254 -6.54 47.56 12.94
CA LEU A 254 -7.42 48.24 11.98
C LEU A 254 -8.05 49.50 12.57
N GLN A 255 -8.60 49.45 13.79
CA GLN A 255 -9.16 50.64 14.46
C GLN A 255 -8.11 51.74 14.68
N ALA A 256 -6.87 51.37 15.02
CA ALA A 256 -5.77 52.32 15.15
C ALA A 256 -5.39 52.96 13.81
N LEU A 257 -5.38 52.17 12.72
CA LEU A 257 -5.14 52.68 11.37
C LEU A 257 -6.27 53.61 10.89
N ASP A 258 -7.53 53.27 11.15
CA ASP A 258 -8.69 54.10 10.82
C ASP A 258 -8.65 55.44 11.58
N LEU A 259 -8.24 55.42 12.85
CA LEU A 259 -8.04 56.64 13.65
C LEU A 259 -6.88 57.48 13.08
N GLU A 260 -5.74 56.87 12.74
CA GLU A 260 -4.62 57.60 12.13
C GLU A 260 -5.01 58.21 10.77
N LEU A 261 -5.78 57.49 9.95
CA LEU A 261 -6.32 58.01 8.69
C LEU A 261 -7.32 59.14 8.90
N ALA A 262 -8.15 59.08 9.94
CA ALA A 262 -9.05 60.17 10.32
C ALA A 262 -8.28 61.40 10.79
N GLU A 263 -7.28 61.24 11.67
CA GLU A 263 -6.41 62.34 12.11
C GLU A 263 -5.62 62.97 10.95
N ARG A 264 -5.09 62.15 10.03
CA ARG A 264 -4.37 62.66 8.84
C ARG A 264 -5.31 63.43 7.91
N LYS A 265 -6.55 62.97 7.73
CA LYS A 265 -7.57 63.71 6.97
C LYS A 265 -7.93 65.03 7.64
N GLU A 266 -8.21 65.02 8.94
CA GLU A 266 -8.55 66.22 9.71
C GLU A 266 -7.39 67.24 9.72
N LYS A 267 -6.14 66.77 9.85
CA LYS A 267 -4.94 67.62 9.73
C LYS A 267 -4.81 68.21 8.33
N ALA A 268 -5.01 67.41 7.27
CA ALA A 268 -4.96 67.88 5.89
C ALA A 268 -6.08 68.90 5.58
N GLU A 269 -7.29 68.66 6.06
CA GLU A 269 -8.45 69.57 5.92
C GLU A 269 -8.24 70.88 6.70
N ARG A 270 -7.68 70.82 7.91
CA ARG A 270 -7.24 72.02 8.66
C ARG A 270 -6.16 72.79 7.91
N GLU A 271 -5.12 72.12 7.40
CA GLU A 271 -4.07 72.77 6.62
C GLU A 271 -4.59 73.41 5.33
N GLU A 272 -5.53 72.75 4.65
CA GLU A 272 -6.15 73.27 3.42
C GLU A 272 -7.06 74.46 3.72
N SER A 273 -7.89 74.37 4.76
CA SER A 273 -8.71 75.47 5.28
C SER A 273 -7.86 76.67 5.76
N GLU A 274 -6.74 76.43 6.43
CA GLU A 274 -5.78 77.48 6.81
C GLU A 274 -5.16 78.14 5.57
N ARG A 275 -4.72 77.35 4.58
CA ARG A 275 -4.17 77.89 3.31
C ARG A 275 -5.23 78.69 2.56
N HIS A 276 -6.47 78.21 2.50
CA HIS A 276 -7.58 78.92 1.88
C HIS A 276 -7.87 80.23 2.63
N THR A 277 -7.95 80.19 3.97
CA THR A 277 -8.18 81.38 4.81
C THR A 277 -7.06 82.42 4.63
N ARG A 278 -5.79 81.97 4.58
CA ARG A 278 -4.64 82.85 4.30
C ARG A 278 -4.73 83.46 2.89
N ALA A 279 -5.04 82.66 1.87
CA ALA A 279 -5.21 83.15 0.50
C ALA A 279 -6.41 84.12 0.36
N VAL A 280 -7.52 83.87 1.07
CA VAL A 280 -8.67 84.78 1.14
C VAL A 280 -8.28 86.08 1.85
N ALA A 281 -7.54 86.02 2.96
CA ALA A 281 -7.06 87.22 3.65
C ALA A 281 -6.06 88.03 2.81
N GLU A 282 -5.13 87.38 2.11
CA GLU A 282 -4.19 88.03 1.18
C GLU A 282 -4.91 88.65 -0.01
N THR A 283 -5.87 87.96 -0.62
CA THR A 283 -6.67 88.50 -1.73
C THR A 283 -7.60 89.62 -1.28
N GLN A 284 -8.26 89.52 -0.12
CA GLN A 284 -9.01 90.62 0.49
C GLN A 284 -8.11 91.82 0.76
N LYS A 285 -6.89 91.62 1.26
CA LYS A 285 -5.92 92.70 1.45
C LYS A 285 -5.56 93.35 0.11
N LEU A 286 -5.23 92.57 -0.92
CA LEU A 286 -4.95 93.07 -2.27
C LEU A 286 -6.13 93.83 -2.87
N VAL A 287 -7.37 93.36 -2.67
CA VAL A 287 -8.59 94.06 -3.06
C VAL A 287 -8.74 95.36 -2.29
N SER A 288 -8.53 95.38 -0.97
CA SER A 288 -8.59 96.62 -0.18
C SER A 288 -7.49 97.62 -0.54
N ASP A 289 -6.28 97.16 -0.85
CA ASP A 289 -5.18 97.99 -1.36
C ASP A 289 -5.50 98.54 -2.76
N ALA A 290 -6.18 97.75 -3.60
CA ALA A 290 -6.65 98.16 -4.92
C ALA A 290 -7.82 99.15 -4.84
N GLU A 291 -8.79 98.93 -3.95
CA GLU A 291 -9.89 99.86 -3.66
C GLU A 291 -9.37 101.18 -3.11
N ASN A 292 -8.42 101.15 -2.18
CA ASN A 292 -7.80 102.36 -1.65
C ASN A 292 -7.04 103.10 -2.75
N ARG A 293 -6.27 102.41 -3.60
CA ARG A 293 -5.64 103.03 -4.79
C ARG A 293 -6.65 103.59 -5.79
N ALA A 294 -7.81 102.94 -5.94
CA ALA A 294 -8.89 103.41 -6.81
C ALA A 294 -9.57 104.66 -6.22
N ARG A 295 -9.86 104.69 -4.91
CA ARG A 295 -10.36 105.88 -4.19
C ARG A 295 -9.37 107.03 -4.26
N ASP A 296 -8.08 106.78 -3.97
CA ASP A 296 -7.00 107.75 -4.14
C ASP A 296 -6.95 108.32 -5.57
N ALA A 297 -7.14 107.47 -6.58
CA ALA A 297 -7.16 107.88 -7.99
C ALA A 297 -8.43 108.69 -8.32
N GLU A 298 -9.59 108.29 -7.81
CA GLU A 298 -10.86 109.04 -7.93
C GLU A 298 -10.79 110.39 -7.22
N GLU A 299 -10.22 110.48 -6.03
CA GLU A 299 -10.05 111.74 -5.30
C GLU A 299 -9.08 112.66 -6.03
N ARG A 300 -7.98 112.13 -6.59
CA ARG A 300 -7.08 112.90 -7.46
C ARG A 300 -7.78 113.34 -8.75
N ALA A 301 -8.63 112.49 -9.34
CA ALA A 301 -9.39 112.81 -10.53
C ALA A 301 -10.43 113.91 -10.24
N LYS A 302 -11.23 113.77 -9.18
CA LYS A 302 -12.18 114.78 -8.69
C LYS A 302 -11.46 116.09 -8.36
N ALA A 303 -10.34 116.06 -7.63
CA ALA A 303 -9.56 117.27 -7.34
C ALA A 303 -8.95 117.91 -8.60
N ALA A 304 -8.60 117.13 -9.62
CA ALA A 304 -8.16 117.65 -10.91
C ALA A 304 -9.34 118.24 -11.72
N GLU A 305 -10.52 117.63 -11.64
CA GLU A 305 -11.77 118.11 -12.24
C GLU A 305 -12.22 119.42 -11.58
N THR A 306 -12.28 119.50 -10.25
CA THR A 306 -12.60 120.75 -9.52
C THR A 306 -11.59 121.86 -9.85
N ARG A 307 -10.29 121.56 -9.89
CA ARG A 307 -9.27 122.53 -10.35
C ARG A 307 -9.44 122.92 -11.83
N GLY A 308 -10.00 122.04 -12.64
CA GLY A 308 -10.37 122.29 -14.02
C GLY A 308 -11.58 123.23 -14.13
N GLU A 309 -12.61 123.00 -13.32
CA GLU A 309 -13.80 123.84 -13.21
C GLU A 309 -13.48 125.22 -12.60
N GLU A 310 -12.63 125.29 -11.58
CA GLU A 310 -12.09 126.54 -11.03
C GLU A 310 -11.36 127.34 -12.12
N LYS A 311 -10.41 126.73 -12.83
CA LYS A 311 -9.71 127.40 -13.94
C LYS A 311 -10.64 127.80 -15.08
N ARG A 312 -11.66 126.98 -15.38
CA ARG A 312 -12.63 127.29 -16.42
C ARG A 312 -13.54 128.44 -16.02
N THR A 313 -14.01 128.47 -14.78
CA THR A 313 -14.83 129.58 -14.25
C THR A 313 -14.02 130.86 -14.04
N GLU A 314 -12.73 130.77 -13.70
CA GLU A 314 -11.79 131.91 -13.76
C GLU A 314 -11.61 132.41 -15.20
N ALA A 315 -11.45 131.52 -16.17
CA ALA A 315 -11.32 131.88 -17.59
C ALA A 315 -12.62 132.50 -18.15
N ASP A 316 -13.78 131.94 -17.82
CA ASP A 316 -15.10 132.46 -18.19
C ASP A 316 -15.32 133.86 -17.57
N LYS A 317 -15.00 134.05 -16.29
CA LYS A 317 -15.02 135.39 -15.63
C LYS A 317 -14.02 136.36 -16.26
N TYR A 318 -12.81 135.93 -16.58
CA TYR A 318 -11.80 136.77 -17.22
C TYR A 318 -12.22 137.19 -18.64
N ALA A 319 -12.89 136.31 -19.38
CA ALA A 319 -13.50 136.62 -20.67
C ALA A 319 -14.70 137.58 -20.52
N GLU A 320 -15.54 137.40 -19.51
CA GLU A 320 -16.66 138.30 -19.21
C GLU A 320 -16.17 139.70 -18.79
N ASP A 321 -15.19 139.80 -17.91
CA ASP A 321 -14.54 141.07 -17.54
C ASP A 321 -13.89 141.74 -18.76
N THR A 322 -13.17 140.98 -19.59
CA THR A 322 -12.51 141.50 -20.80
C THR A 322 -13.54 142.03 -21.80
N THR A 323 -14.62 141.30 -22.06
CA THR A 323 -15.69 141.75 -22.97
C THR A 323 -16.50 142.91 -22.40
N THR A 324 -16.71 142.96 -21.08
CA THR A 324 -17.39 144.07 -20.40
C THR A 324 -16.53 145.35 -20.43
N LYS A 325 -15.23 145.22 -20.21
CA LYS A 325 -14.24 146.31 -20.34
C LYS A 325 -14.17 146.81 -21.78
N ALA A 326 -14.06 145.92 -22.75
CA ALA A 326 -14.09 146.27 -24.18
C ALA A 326 -15.39 146.98 -24.60
N LYS A 327 -16.57 146.53 -24.12
CA LYS A 327 -17.85 147.24 -24.33
C LYS A 327 -17.86 148.64 -23.69
N LYS A 328 -17.29 148.78 -22.49
CA LYS A 328 -17.20 150.07 -21.79
C LYS A 328 -16.29 151.06 -22.50
N ASP A 329 -15.15 150.59 -23.00
CA ASP A 329 -14.19 151.39 -23.76
C ASP A 329 -14.74 151.75 -25.16
N ALA A 330 -15.43 150.82 -25.82
CA ALA A 330 -16.15 151.12 -27.08
C ALA A 330 -17.28 152.16 -26.89
N ASN A 331 -18.07 152.05 -25.81
CA ASN A 331 -19.11 153.04 -25.51
C ASN A 331 -18.53 154.41 -25.17
N LYS A 332 -17.38 154.49 -24.49
CA LYS A 332 -16.64 155.75 -24.31
C LYS A 332 -16.24 156.34 -25.66
N LEU A 333 -15.57 155.56 -26.51
CA LEU A 333 -15.11 156.02 -27.83
C LEU A 333 -16.24 156.57 -28.70
N VAL A 334 -17.41 155.92 -28.70
CA VAL A 334 -18.61 156.40 -29.42
C VAL A 334 -19.18 157.69 -28.80
N THR A 335 -19.07 157.87 -27.49
CA THR A 335 -19.54 159.09 -26.79
C THR A 335 -18.61 160.27 -27.07
N ASP A 336 -17.29 160.03 -26.96
CA ASP A 336 -16.26 161.03 -27.21
C ASP A 336 -16.34 161.52 -28.68
N ALA A 337 -16.43 160.59 -29.65
CA ALA A 337 -16.58 160.90 -31.07
C ALA A 337 -17.88 161.69 -31.40
N LYS A 338 -18.98 161.43 -30.68
CA LYS A 338 -20.21 162.25 -30.82
C LYS A 338 -20.01 163.67 -30.31
N SER A 339 -19.37 163.83 -29.14
CA SER A 339 -19.10 165.14 -28.56
C SER A 339 -18.18 166.00 -29.44
N GLU A 340 -17.23 165.37 -30.13
CA GLU A 340 -16.32 166.03 -31.06
C GLU A 340 -17.02 166.41 -32.38
N ALA A 341 -17.92 165.56 -32.88
CA ALA A 341 -18.77 165.88 -34.04
C ALA A 341 -19.76 167.02 -33.76
N GLU A 342 -20.38 167.06 -32.58
CA GLU A 342 -21.25 168.16 -32.15
C GLU A 342 -20.49 169.48 -32.02
N ARG A 343 -19.25 169.44 -31.52
CA ARG A 343 -18.37 170.60 -31.41
C ARG A 343 -17.97 171.16 -32.78
N LEU A 344 -17.58 170.30 -33.73
CA LEU A 344 -17.28 170.70 -35.10
C LEU A 344 -18.49 171.32 -35.81
N LEU A 345 -19.70 170.82 -35.56
CA LEU A 345 -20.94 171.39 -36.09
C LEU A 345 -21.27 172.76 -35.48
N ALA A 346 -20.96 172.99 -34.20
CA ALA A 346 -21.15 174.28 -33.54
C ALA A 346 -20.18 175.35 -34.09
N ASP A 347 -18.90 175.01 -34.21
CA ASP A 347 -17.86 175.92 -34.71
C ASP A 347 -18.14 176.34 -36.17
N ALA A 348 -18.51 175.38 -37.04
CA ALA A 348 -18.88 175.67 -38.43
C ALA A 348 -20.10 176.59 -38.57
N LYS A 349 -21.04 176.56 -37.62
CA LYS A 349 -22.24 177.41 -37.62
C LYS A 349 -21.91 178.84 -37.16
N SER A 350 -21.05 178.97 -36.16
CA SER A 350 -20.54 180.27 -35.67
C SER A 350 -19.78 181.04 -36.76
N ASP A 351 -18.93 180.37 -37.53
CA ASP A 351 -18.21 181.02 -38.63
C ASP A 351 -19.11 181.43 -39.81
N ALA A 352 -20.16 180.65 -40.11
CA ALA A 352 -21.14 181.01 -41.13
C ALA A 352 -21.89 182.31 -40.78
N GLU A 353 -22.36 182.45 -39.53
CA GLU A 353 -23.07 183.65 -39.06
C GLU A 353 -22.16 184.90 -39.05
N ARG A 354 -20.88 184.73 -38.73
CA ARG A 354 -19.87 185.80 -38.74
C ARG A 354 -19.65 186.36 -40.15
N VAL A 355 -19.50 185.49 -41.15
CA VAL A 355 -19.30 185.90 -42.56
C VAL A 355 -20.52 186.63 -43.12
N THR A 356 -21.74 186.21 -42.77
CA THR A 356 -22.96 186.91 -43.21
C THR A 356 -23.06 188.35 -42.67
N LYS A 357 -22.73 188.59 -41.40
CA LYS A 357 -22.78 189.94 -40.79
C LYS A 357 -21.76 190.90 -41.39
N GLU A 358 -20.54 190.43 -41.69
CA GLU A 358 -19.52 191.26 -42.34
C GLU A 358 -19.91 191.67 -43.76
N ALA A 359 -20.66 190.84 -44.48
CA ALA A 359 -21.17 191.14 -45.82
C ALA A 359 -22.30 192.20 -45.79
N GLU A 360 -23.28 192.07 -44.90
CA GLU A 360 -24.39 193.03 -44.76
C GLU A 360 -23.89 194.43 -44.41
N THR A 361 -22.91 194.52 -43.51
CA THR A 361 -22.35 195.81 -43.05
C THR A 361 -21.73 196.60 -44.23
N LYS A 362 -20.98 195.90 -45.11
CA LYS A 362 -20.35 196.48 -46.31
C LYS A 362 -21.36 196.95 -47.37
N VAL A 363 -22.53 196.30 -47.47
CA VAL A 363 -23.60 196.73 -48.39
C VAL A 363 -24.26 198.02 -47.90
N SER A 364 -24.40 198.20 -46.57
CA SER A 364 -24.99 199.42 -46.02
C SER A 364 -24.10 200.66 -46.23
N GLU A 365 -22.78 200.54 -46.03
CA GLU A 365 -21.83 201.65 -46.21
C GLU A 365 -21.74 202.14 -47.67
N LEU A 366 -21.82 201.22 -48.64
CA LEU A 366 -21.82 201.57 -50.07
C LEU A 366 -23.14 202.25 -50.49
N THR A 367 -24.26 201.87 -49.88
CA THR A 367 -25.56 202.49 -50.16
C THR A 367 -25.60 203.93 -49.62
N ALA A 368 -25.07 204.18 -48.41
CA ALA A 368 -24.99 205.52 -47.84
C ALA A 368 -24.13 206.49 -48.69
N LYS A 369 -23.03 206.00 -49.30
CA LYS A 369 -22.18 206.81 -50.19
C LYS A 369 -22.84 207.13 -51.54
N ARG A 370 -23.76 206.29 -52.04
CA ARG A 370 -24.55 206.58 -53.24
C ARG A 370 -25.49 207.78 -53.01
N ASP A 371 -26.18 207.81 -51.87
CA ASP A 371 -27.24 208.78 -51.63
C ASP A 371 -26.69 210.21 -51.46
N GLN A 372 -25.50 210.36 -50.87
CA GLN A 372 -24.79 211.64 -50.79
C GLN A 372 -24.38 212.21 -52.16
N VAL A 373 -24.26 211.37 -53.20
CA VAL A 373 -23.97 211.77 -54.58
C VAL A 373 -25.25 212.06 -55.38
N GLN A 374 -26.42 211.64 -54.90
CA GLN A 374 -27.70 211.94 -55.56
C GLN A 374 -28.27 213.32 -55.20
N GLU A 375 -27.96 213.85 -54.03
CA GLU A 375 -28.44 215.18 -53.62
C GLU A 375 -27.71 216.33 -54.34
N THR A 376 -26.44 216.13 -54.74
CA THR A 376 -25.66 217.11 -55.52
C THR A 376 -26.16 217.31 -56.95
N LEU A 377 -27.05 216.44 -57.46
CA LEU A 377 -27.53 216.49 -58.85
C LEU A 377 -28.98 216.99 -59.00
N ARG A 378 -29.75 217.16 -57.91
CA ARG A 378 -31.18 217.52 -58.03
C ARG A 378 -31.46 219.02 -58.21
N ASN A 379 -30.58 219.90 -57.71
CA ASN A 379 -30.78 221.36 -57.70
C ASN A 379 -29.82 222.16 -58.60
N LEU A 380 -29.32 221.54 -59.68
CA LEU A 380 -28.83 222.26 -60.87
C LEU A 380 -29.75 222.08 -62.10
N SER A 381 -30.77 221.21 -62.01
CA SER A 381 -31.77 220.97 -63.06
C SER A 381 -32.97 221.93 -62.94
N GLY A 382 -32.69 223.23 -63.10
CA GLY A 382 -33.67 224.32 -62.95
C GLY A 382 -33.44 225.46 -63.94
N LEU A 383 -33.00 225.13 -65.15
CA LEU A 383 -32.71 226.10 -66.22
C LEU A 383 -34.02 226.69 -66.79
N VAL A 384 -34.07 228.02 -66.98
CA VAL A 384 -34.96 228.72 -67.93
C VAL A 384 -36.46 228.81 -67.57
N SER A 385 -36.76 229.35 -66.38
CA SER A 385 -37.88 230.30 -66.22
C SER A 385 -37.41 231.52 -65.42
N GLY A 386 -36.66 232.39 -66.11
CA GLY A 386 -35.90 233.50 -65.52
C GLY A 386 -34.69 233.77 -66.41
N ALA A 387 -34.92 234.39 -67.57
CA ALA A 387 -33.93 234.50 -68.64
C ALA A 387 -32.70 235.35 -68.26
N LEU A 388 -31.54 234.99 -68.82
CA LEU A 388 -30.17 235.48 -68.54
C LEU A 388 -29.53 234.94 -67.24
N GLY A 389 -28.70 233.92 -67.41
CA GLY A 389 -27.73 233.38 -66.43
C GLY A 389 -26.81 232.38 -67.16
N GLY A 390 -25.48 232.53 -67.06
CA GLY A 390 -24.54 231.98 -68.06
C GLY A 390 -23.85 230.64 -67.75
N ALA A 391 -23.13 230.15 -68.77
CA ALA A 391 -22.11 229.06 -68.80
C ALA A 391 -22.56 227.56 -68.84
N LEU A 392 -22.59 226.98 -70.06
CA LEU A 392 -22.07 225.65 -70.52
C LEU A 392 -21.83 224.50 -69.49
N GLY A 393 -22.14 223.22 -69.74
CA GLY A 393 -22.83 222.53 -70.86
C GLY A 393 -22.30 221.10 -71.15
N GLN A 394 -23.19 220.11 -71.39
CA GLN A 394 -22.94 218.72 -71.90
C GLN A 394 -22.11 217.74 -70.98
N GLN A 395 -22.17 216.39 -71.05
CA GLN A 395 -23.04 215.39 -71.73
C GLN A 395 -23.01 213.98 -71.03
N ASP A 396 -24.01 213.10 -71.31
CA ASP A 396 -24.25 211.63 -71.16
C ASP A 396 -23.29 210.66 -70.39
N GLY A 397 -23.74 209.61 -69.66
CA GLY A 397 -25.11 209.18 -69.25
C GLY A 397 -25.27 207.66 -68.90
N ASP A 398 -26.16 207.33 -67.94
CA ASP A 398 -26.64 205.98 -67.48
C ASP A 398 -25.68 205.02 -66.69
N LYS A 399 -26.07 204.42 -65.55
CA LYS A 399 -27.26 204.64 -64.68
C LYS A 399 -27.02 204.14 -63.25
#